data_AF-A0A6J1U0B2-F1
#
_entry.id   AF-A0A6J1U0B2-F1
#
_cell.length_a   1.000
_cell.length_b   1.000
_cell.length_c   1.000
_cell.angle_alpha   90.00
_cell.angle_beta   90.00
_cell.angle_gamma   90.00
#
_symmetry.space_group_name_H-M   'P 1'
#
loop_
_entity.id
_entity.type
_entity.pdbx_description
1 polymer ?
#
loop_
_entity_poly.entity_id
_entity_poly.type
_entity_poly.pdbx_seq_one_letter_code
_entity_poly.pdbx_strand_id
1 'polypeptide(L)'
;MYLHVKSNIQLGTFQLRKRNLRLSETFLEDLNMLPSTYEKGEYFTFLEIYGTHYSQRGTIGGKYELIYVLDNRTMTSQRITTKDVNECLGFNLNIEANIFFAEVKTKIKNEKCKRLQSENGSENEKKGIIQDIVSLIQGGTTATLTKLNEMLSSNVNSVDVEQYVEWAATLPQAPALIKQEMAPISELIPLNIPDSRLKKVNLDRAVEDYVAEYSVCKCKPCLHGGTVILIEGKCECACTPFYKGEACEIPTSDLRPADTAIHGSWSCWSNWSTCQQGRRQRTRKCNNPAPGYRGRSCPGANLEPGHC
;
A
#
# COMPACT_ATOMS: atom_id res chain seq x y z
N MET A 1 11.67 -8.60 -12.38
CA MET A 1 12.53 -7.79 -11.47
C MET A 1 11.88 -6.43 -11.35
N TYR A 2 12.12 -5.68 -10.27
CA TYR A 2 11.51 -4.35 -10.10
C TYR A 2 12.57 -3.29 -9.87
N LEU A 3 12.42 -2.13 -10.52
CA LEU A 3 13.16 -0.91 -10.20
C LEU A 3 12.20 0.06 -9.52
N HIS A 4 12.49 0.40 -8.27
CA HIS A 4 11.67 1.28 -7.46
C HIS A 4 12.33 2.65 -7.36
N VAL A 5 11.68 3.65 -7.95
CA VAL A 5 12.09 5.06 -7.90
C VAL A 5 11.19 5.76 -6.89
N LYS A 6 11.80 6.41 -5.91
CA LYS A 6 11.07 7.05 -4.80
C LYS A 6 11.62 8.44 -4.55
N SER A 7 10.71 9.41 -4.45
CA SER A 7 11.00 10.76 -3.97
C SER A 7 9.89 11.23 -3.02
N ASN A 8 10.28 11.84 -1.90
CA ASN A 8 9.36 12.41 -0.92
C ASN A 8 9.69 13.89 -0.76
N ILE A 9 8.71 14.76 -1.01
CA ILE A 9 8.81 16.19 -0.74
C ILE A 9 8.00 16.47 0.53
N GLN A 10 8.66 16.93 1.58
CA GLN A 10 8.00 17.32 2.82
C GLN A 10 7.76 18.83 2.82
N LEU A 11 6.50 19.25 2.90
CA LEU A 11 6.11 20.66 3.00
C LEU A 11 5.95 21.10 4.46
N GLY A 12 5.52 20.19 5.32
CA GLY A 12 5.31 20.50 6.72
C GLY A 12 4.91 19.30 7.55
N THR A 13 4.79 19.53 8.84
CA THR A 13 4.30 18.54 9.81
C THR A 13 3.16 19.14 10.60
N PHE A 14 2.18 18.32 10.97
CA PHE A 14 1.13 18.73 11.88
C PHE A 14 1.13 17.81 13.10
N GLN A 15 0.61 18.35 14.19
CA GLN A 15 0.33 17.62 15.41
C GLN A 15 -0.95 18.19 16.00
N LEU A 16 -1.95 17.33 16.17
CA LEU A 16 -3.22 17.70 16.75
C LEU A 16 -3.10 17.91 18.27
N ARG A 17 -3.99 18.75 18.81
CA ARG A 17 -4.10 18.94 20.26
C ARG A 17 -4.64 17.66 20.90
N LYS A 18 -4.12 17.28 22.06
CA LYS A 18 -4.59 16.09 22.78
C LYS A 18 -5.93 16.28 23.49
N ARG A 19 -6.38 17.52 23.69
CA ARG A 19 -7.61 17.87 24.42
C ARG A 19 -8.36 18.94 23.67
N ASN A 20 -9.69 18.95 23.86
CA ASN A 20 -10.61 19.92 23.26
C ASN A 20 -10.44 20.00 21.73
N LEU A 21 -10.34 18.83 21.10
CA LEU A 21 -10.40 18.74 19.64
C LEU A 21 -11.77 19.21 19.16
N ARG A 22 -11.76 20.10 18.17
CA ARG A 22 -12.99 20.52 17.51
C ARG A 22 -13.32 19.47 16.45
N LEU A 23 -14.35 18.69 16.73
CA LEU A 23 -14.88 17.69 15.80
C LEU A 23 -15.73 18.38 14.72
N SER A 24 -15.91 17.71 13.57
CA SER A 24 -16.89 18.16 12.59
C SER A 24 -18.31 18.00 13.16
N GLU A 25 -19.23 18.81 12.68
CA GLU A 25 -20.64 18.78 13.10
C GLU A 25 -21.27 17.42 12.79
N THR A 26 -21.08 16.93 11.56
CA THR A 26 -21.58 15.61 11.13
C THR A 26 -21.07 14.46 12.00
N PHE A 27 -19.78 14.47 12.35
CA PHE A 27 -19.19 13.44 13.21
C PHE A 27 -19.81 13.46 14.60
N LEU A 28 -20.04 14.65 15.14
CA LEU A 28 -20.63 14.81 16.46
C LEU A 28 -22.11 14.40 16.47
N GLU A 29 -22.86 14.71 15.42
CA GLU A 29 -24.25 14.28 15.24
C GLU A 29 -24.35 12.76 15.18
N ASP A 30 -23.56 12.10 14.34
CA ASP A 30 -23.53 10.64 14.22
C ASP A 30 -23.10 9.96 15.53
N LEU A 31 -22.12 10.54 16.22
CA LEU A 31 -21.69 10.05 17.53
C LEU A 31 -22.80 10.17 18.59
N ASN A 32 -23.62 11.23 18.52
CA ASN A 32 -24.76 11.40 19.41
C ASN A 32 -25.86 10.37 19.11
N MET A 33 -26.06 10.00 17.84
CA MET A 33 -27.04 8.99 17.43
C MET A 33 -26.66 7.55 17.81
N LEU A 34 -25.38 7.26 18.04
CA LEU A 34 -24.95 5.92 18.46
C LEU A 34 -25.65 5.49 19.77
N PRO A 35 -26.20 4.26 19.84
CA PRO A 35 -26.86 3.76 21.05
C PRO A 35 -25.86 3.51 22.18
N SER A 36 -26.32 3.65 23.42
CA SER A 36 -25.53 3.33 24.62
C SER A 36 -25.38 1.82 24.84
N THR A 37 -26.32 1.02 24.32
CA THR A 37 -26.18 -0.42 24.16
C THR A 37 -25.36 -0.75 22.91
N TYR A 38 -24.59 -1.84 22.97
CA TYR A 38 -23.78 -2.26 21.84
C TYR A 38 -24.66 -2.94 20.76
N GLU A 39 -24.95 -2.19 19.71
CA GLU A 39 -25.63 -2.68 18.50
C GLU A 39 -24.61 -2.76 17.35
N LYS A 40 -24.24 -3.98 16.94
CA LYS A 40 -23.14 -4.19 15.98
C LYS A 40 -23.34 -3.40 14.67
N GLY A 41 -24.56 -3.36 14.14
CA GLY A 41 -24.87 -2.69 12.88
C GLY A 41 -24.58 -1.19 12.90
N GLU A 42 -25.12 -0.47 13.88
CA GLU A 42 -24.96 0.98 14.03
C GLU A 42 -23.49 1.39 14.15
N TYR A 43 -22.73 0.67 14.99
CA TYR A 43 -21.31 0.95 15.17
C TYR A 43 -20.47 0.58 13.94
N PHE A 44 -20.85 -0.47 13.18
CA PHE A 44 -20.16 -0.82 11.94
C PHE A 44 -20.38 0.25 10.88
N THR A 45 -21.62 0.74 10.71
CA THR A 45 -21.91 1.85 9.79
C THR A 45 -21.10 3.10 10.15
N PHE A 46 -20.98 3.42 11.44
CA PHE A 46 -20.13 4.53 11.88
C PHE A 46 -18.65 4.34 11.48
N LEU A 47 -18.10 3.12 11.64
CA LEU A 47 -16.72 2.80 11.25
C LEU A 47 -16.51 2.75 9.74
N GLU A 48 -17.51 2.38 8.95
CA GLU A 48 -17.45 2.43 7.49
C GLU A 48 -17.37 3.87 6.97
N ILE A 49 -18.03 4.81 7.64
CA ILE A 49 -18.02 6.23 7.27
C ILE A 49 -16.72 6.92 7.72
N TYR A 50 -16.33 6.73 8.99
CA TYR A 50 -15.25 7.51 9.60
C TYR A 50 -13.91 6.77 9.75
N GLY A 51 -13.91 5.45 9.60
CA GLY A 51 -12.74 4.61 9.81
C GLY A 51 -12.52 4.22 11.28
N THR A 52 -11.41 3.53 11.53
CA THR A 52 -11.06 3.00 12.86
C THR A 52 -10.08 3.87 13.63
N HIS A 53 -9.38 4.76 12.95
CA HIS A 53 -8.32 5.60 13.50
C HIS A 53 -8.36 7.01 12.92
N TYR A 54 -7.80 7.96 13.67
CA TYR A 54 -7.55 9.32 13.17
C TYR A 54 -6.05 9.64 13.21
N SER A 55 -5.63 10.57 12.36
CA SER A 55 -4.26 11.08 12.33
C SER A 55 -3.99 12.05 13.47
N GLN A 56 -3.22 11.65 14.49
CA GLN A 56 -2.84 12.54 15.59
C GLN A 56 -1.65 13.43 15.23
N ARG A 57 -0.69 12.88 14.47
CA ARG A 57 0.51 13.57 14.00
C ARG A 57 0.83 13.09 12.61
N GLY A 58 1.39 13.95 11.77
CA GLY A 58 1.77 13.52 10.45
C GLY A 58 2.63 14.53 9.71
N THR A 59 3.02 14.11 8.51
CA THR A 59 3.78 14.91 7.57
C THR A 59 2.94 15.10 6.32
N ILE A 60 2.84 16.34 5.86
CA ILE A 60 2.16 16.71 4.62
C ILE A 60 3.18 17.09 3.56
N GLY A 61 2.86 16.77 2.32
CA GLY A 61 3.71 17.09 1.17
C GLY A 61 3.33 16.28 -0.05
N GLY A 62 4.33 15.76 -0.75
CA GLY A 62 4.16 14.92 -1.92
C GLY A 62 4.96 13.64 -1.82
N LYS A 63 4.38 12.54 -2.28
CA LYS A 63 5.04 11.25 -2.38
C LYS A 63 5.00 10.81 -3.83
N TYR A 64 6.17 10.58 -4.41
CA TYR A 64 6.33 10.17 -5.81
C TYR A 64 7.02 8.81 -5.84
N GLU A 65 6.26 7.74 -6.05
CA GLU A 65 6.79 6.38 -6.18
C GLU A 65 6.40 5.81 -7.53
N LEU A 66 7.40 5.37 -8.29
CA LEU A 66 7.22 4.64 -9.54
C LEU A 66 7.92 3.28 -9.44
N ILE A 67 7.19 2.22 -9.80
CA ILE A 67 7.70 0.85 -9.78
C ILE A 67 7.70 0.34 -11.22
N TYR A 68 8.89 0.26 -11.81
CA TYR A 68 9.09 -0.31 -13.13
C TYR A 68 9.17 -1.83 -13.02
N VAL A 69 8.30 -2.53 -13.73
CA VAL A 69 8.33 -3.98 -13.87
C VAL A 69 9.26 -4.34 -15.03
N LEU A 70 10.37 -4.97 -14.71
CA LEU A 70 11.43 -5.30 -15.66
C LEU A 70 11.49 -6.79 -15.96
N ASP A 71 11.61 -7.12 -17.24
CA ASP A 71 11.83 -8.48 -17.70
C ASP A 71 13.28 -8.91 -17.48
N ASN A 72 13.47 -9.80 -16.49
CA ASN A 72 14.80 -10.29 -16.14
C ASN A 72 15.46 -11.10 -17.28
N ARG A 73 14.67 -11.74 -18.15
CA ARG A 73 15.19 -12.61 -19.21
C ARG A 73 15.80 -11.80 -20.34
N THR A 74 15.06 -10.81 -20.83
CA THR A 74 15.54 -9.91 -21.88
C THR A 74 16.72 -9.08 -21.38
N MET A 75 16.70 -8.66 -20.11
CA MET A 75 17.86 -8.02 -19.48
C MET A 75 19.09 -8.91 -19.46
N THR A 76 18.96 -10.18 -19.07
CA THR A 76 20.09 -11.12 -19.01
C THR A 76 20.61 -11.45 -20.41
N SER A 77 19.72 -11.72 -21.38
CA SER A 77 20.12 -12.06 -22.75
C SER A 77 20.79 -10.89 -23.47
N GLN A 78 20.39 -9.66 -23.17
CA GLN A 78 20.96 -8.45 -23.75
C GLN A 78 22.10 -7.84 -22.91
N ARG A 79 22.49 -8.49 -21.80
CA ARG A 79 23.52 -8.01 -20.85
C ARG A 79 23.24 -6.58 -20.33
N ILE A 80 21.99 -6.31 -19.99
CA ILE A 80 21.53 -5.03 -19.42
C ILE A 80 21.31 -5.22 -17.92
N THR A 81 21.89 -4.33 -17.12
CA THR A 81 21.78 -4.33 -15.66
C THR A 81 20.77 -3.28 -15.18
N THR A 82 20.36 -3.35 -13.91
CA THR A 82 19.52 -2.30 -13.29
C THR A 82 20.17 -0.93 -13.32
N LYS A 83 21.51 -0.86 -13.31
CA LYS A 83 22.26 0.40 -13.44
C LYS A 83 22.10 1.00 -14.82
N ASP A 84 22.20 0.18 -15.88
CA ASP A 84 21.98 0.66 -17.26
C ASP A 84 20.55 1.21 -17.41
N VAL A 85 19.55 0.55 -16.83
CA VAL A 85 18.15 1.04 -16.82
C VAL A 85 18.06 2.39 -16.09
N ASN A 86 18.68 2.52 -14.91
CA ASN A 86 18.65 3.76 -14.12
C ASN A 86 19.32 4.94 -14.85
N GLU A 87 20.43 4.67 -15.55
CA GLU A 87 21.12 5.67 -16.38
C GLU A 87 20.28 6.08 -17.59
N CYS A 88 19.64 5.12 -18.27
CA CYS A 88 18.79 5.41 -19.42
C CYS A 88 17.53 6.19 -19.05
N LEU A 89 17.00 6.00 -17.84
CA LEU A 89 15.86 6.76 -17.32
C LEU A 89 16.24 8.13 -16.77
N GLY A 90 17.54 8.48 -16.73
CA GLY A 90 18.01 9.80 -16.33
C GLY A 90 17.98 10.08 -14.83
N PHE A 91 17.73 9.08 -13.98
CA PHE A 91 17.68 9.26 -12.52
C PHE A 91 19.06 9.45 -11.86
N ASN A 92 20.16 9.21 -12.59
CA ASN A 92 21.54 9.39 -12.13
C ASN A 92 22.07 10.84 -12.27
N LEU A 93 21.22 11.83 -12.52
CA LEU A 93 21.64 13.22 -12.66
C LEU A 93 21.95 13.83 -11.28
N ASN A 94 23.25 14.02 -10.98
CA ASN A 94 23.69 14.91 -9.90
C ASN A 94 23.11 16.31 -10.16
N ILE A 95 22.23 16.76 -9.27
CA ILE A 95 21.48 18.04 -9.35
C ILE A 95 22.40 19.28 -9.28
N GLU A 96 23.69 19.12 -8.95
CA GLU A 96 24.69 20.19 -9.01
C GLU A 96 25.04 20.65 -10.44
N ALA A 97 24.65 19.90 -11.48
CA ALA A 97 24.98 20.24 -12.87
C ALA A 97 24.01 21.24 -13.53
N ASN A 98 23.24 22.02 -12.75
CA ASN A 98 22.15 22.88 -13.24
C ASN A 98 22.57 24.09 -14.12
N ILE A 99 23.83 24.13 -14.58
CA ILE A 99 24.38 25.19 -15.45
C ILE A 99 24.81 24.63 -16.84
N PHE A 100 24.77 23.31 -17.06
CA PHE A 100 25.19 22.68 -18.34
C PHE A 100 24.05 22.00 -19.13
N PHE A 101 22.79 22.14 -18.71
CA PHE A 101 21.65 21.36 -19.22
C PHE A 101 21.11 21.72 -20.60
N ALA A 102 21.69 22.69 -21.31
CA ALA A 102 21.34 22.91 -22.72
C ALA A 102 22.03 21.88 -23.66
N GLU A 103 23.23 21.40 -23.31
CA GLU A 103 24.01 20.52 -24.20
C GLU A 103 23.89 19.02 -23.86
N VAL A 104 23.50 18.67 -22.63
CA VAL A 104 23.45 17.26 -22.16
C VAL A 104 22.22 16.50 -22.68
N LYS A 105 21.15 17.18 -23.11
CA LYS A 105 19.98 16.53 -23.76
C LYS A 105 20.36 15.75 -25.04
N THR A 106 21.56 15.94 -25.61
CA THR A 106 21.92 15.37 -26.92
C THR A 106 22.93 14.23 -26.94
N LYS A 107 23.46 13.74 -25.80
CA LYS A 107 24.55 12.71 -25.82
C LYS A 107 24.34 11.44 -24.97
N ILE A 108 23.13 11.16 -24.48
CA ILE A 108 22.83 9.88 -23.83
C ILE A 108 21.74 9.14 -24.62
N LYS A 109 22.01 8.85 -25.89
CA LYS A 109 21.33 7.77 -26.63
C LYS A 109 22.31 6.65 -26.85
N ASN A 110 22.74 6.04 -25.74
CA ASN A 110 23.45 4.77 -25.78
C ASN A 110 22.57 3.76 -26.53
N GLU A 111 23.16 2.96 -27.42
CA GLU A 111 22.45 1.93 -28.18
C GLU A 111 21.64 0.98 -27.27
N LYS A 112 22.15 0.76 -26.05
CA LYS A 112 21.48 0.03 -24.96
C LYS A 112 20.13 0.63 -24.55
N CYS A 113 19.99 1.96 -24.52
CA CYS A 113 18.74 2.61 -24.10
C CYS A 113 17.64 2.47 -25.15
N LYS A 114 18.00 2.33 -26.44
CA LYS A 114 17.03 2.03 -27.51
C LYS A 114 16.39 0.65 -27.31
N ARG A 115 17.14 -0.31 -26.76
CA ARG A 115 16.67 -1.69 -26.51
C ARG A 115 15.74 -1.84 -25.30
N LEU A 116 15.56 -0.77 -24.51
CA LEU A 116 14.54 -0.72 -23.44
C LEU A 116 13.13 -0.56 -24.00
N GLN A 117 13.01 -0.05 -25.24
CA GLN A 117 11.75 0.25 -25.89
C GLN A 117 11.29 -0.92 -26.77
N SER A 118 9.97 -1.06 -26.90
CA SER A 118 9.35 -1.88 -27.94
C SER A 118 9.66 -1.24 -29.30
N GLU A 119 10.30 -1.98 -30.20
CA GLU A 119 10.40 -1.56 -31.61
C GLU A 119 9.04 -1.77 -32.28
N ASN A 120 8.45 -0.69 -32.81
CA ASN A 120 7.30 -0.80 -33.72
C ASN A 120 7.75 -1.52 -34.99
N GLY A 121 7.51 -2.83 -35.06
CA GLY A 121 7.85 -3.66 -36.21
C GLY A 121 7.20 -5.04 -36.15
N SER A 122 6.13 -5.21 -36.93
CA SER A 122 5.48 -6.45 -37.41
C SER A 122 5.09 -7.54 -36.39
N GLU A 123 3.77 -7.76 -36.28
CA GLU A 123 2.98 -8.99 -35.97
C GLU A 123 3.41 -10.02 -34.90
N ASN A 124 4.50 -9.81 -34.17
CA ASN A 124 4.82 -10.52 -32.94
C ASN A 124 5.38 -9.51 -31.93
N GLU A 125 4.51 -8.91 -31.12
CA GLU A 125 4.85 -7.89 -30.11
C GLU A 125 6.00 -8.36 -29.20
N LYS A 126 7.23 -7.94 -29.51
CA LYS A 126 8.34 -8.03 -28.56
C LYS A 126 8.13 -6.95 -27.51
N LYS A 127 7.50 -7.32 -26.40
CA LYS A 127 7.43 -6.48 -25.20
C LYS A 127 8.85 -6.00 -24.86
N GLY A 128 9.02 -4.69 -24.69
CA GLY A 128 10.29 -4.09 -24.27
C GLY A 128 10.74 -4.61 -22.91
N ILE A 129 11.95 -4.22 -22.48
CA ILE A 129 12.50 -4.62 -21.18
C ILE A 129 11.62 -4.14 -20.02
N ILE A 130 11.07 -2.94 -20.15
CA ILE A 130 10.04 -2.41 -19.23
C ILE A 130 8.71 -2.99 -19.70
N GLN A 131 8.14 -3.85 -18.86
CA GLN A 131 6.87 -4.53 -19.13
C GLN A 131 5.68 -3.68 -18.66
N ASP A 132 5.84 -2.95 -17.55
CA ASP A 132 4.79 -2.17 -16.92
C ASP A 132 5.39 -1.11 -15.98
N ILE A 133 4.62 -0.07 -15.64
CA ILE A 133 4.98 0.98 -14.68
C ILE A 133 3.81 1.21 -13.74
N VAL A 134 4.00 0.90 -12.46
CA VAL A 134 3.00 1.19 -11.42
C VAL A 134 3.33 2.53 -10.79
N SER A 135 2.41 3.49 -10.88
CA SER A 135 2.51 4.79 -10.22
C SER A 135 1.77 4.81 -8.87
N LEU A 136 2.48 5.25 -7.84
CA LEU A 136 1.98 5.44 -6.48
C LEU A 136 2.28 6.87 -6.04
N ILE A 137 1.63 7.83 -6.72
CA ILE A 137 1.86 9.26 -6.51
C ILE A 137 0.74 9.83 -5.63
N GLN A 138 1.14 10.59 -4.61
CA GLN A 138 0.24 11.25 -3.67
C GLN A 138 0.58 12.74 -3.58
N GLY A 139 -0.46 13.57 -3.62
CA GLY A 139 -0.34 15.03 -3.64
C GLY A 139 -0.16 15.55 -5.06
N GLY A 140 -0.40 16.84 -5.22
CA GLY A 140 -0.45 17.53 -6.50
C GLY A 140 -1.89 17.68 -7.00
N THR A 141 -2.07 18.55 -8.00
CA THR A 141 -3.41 18.79 -8.57
C THR A 141 -3.85 17.63 -9.44
N THR A 142 -5.17 17.42 -9.53
CA THR A 142 -5.76 16.37 -10.37
C THR A 142 -5.28 16.46 -11.82
N ALA A 143 -5.14 17.67 -12.37
CA ALA A 143 -4.66 17.90 -13.74
C ALA A 143 -3.23 17.39 -13.98
N THR A 144 -2.32 17.56 -13.01
CA THR A 144 -0.94 17.03 -13.15
C THR A 144 -0.91 15.51 -13.01
N LEU A 145 -1.73 14.95 -12.12
CA LEU A 145 -1.84 13.51 -11.93
C LEU A 145 -2.47 12.80 -13.13
N THR A 146 -3.49 13.39 -13.76
CA THR A 146 -4.10 12.82 -14.98
C THR A 146 -3.13 12.84 -16.15
N LYS A 147 -2.45 13.96 -16.39
CA LYS A 147 -1.40 14.08 -17.42
C LYS A 147 -0.33 13.01 -17.23
N LEU A 148 0.11 12.81 -15.99
CA LEU A 148 1.13 11.83 -15.66
C LEU A 148 0.64 10.38 -15.83
N ASN A 149 -0.59 10.07 -15.40
CA ASN A 149 -1.16 8.72 -15.58
C ASN A 149 -1.41 8.40 -17.06
N GLU A 150 -1.87 9.36 -17.86
CA GLU A 150 -2.01 9.20 -19.32
C GLU A 150 -0.66 8.92 -19.97
N MET A 151 0.39 9.64 -19.56
CA MET A 151 1.74 9.46 -20.08
C MET A 151 2.32 8.11 -19.70
N LEU A 152 2.13 7.64 -18.47
CA LEU A 152 2.58 6.31 -18.04
C LEU A 152 1.80 5.18 -18.73
N SER A 153 0.55 5.44 -19.12
CA SER A 153 -0.28 4.50 -19.86
C SER A 153 0.04 4.47 -21.36
N SER A 154 0.55 5.59 -21.90
CA SER A 154 1.18 5.63 -23.22
C SER A 154 2.57 4.98 -23.12
N ASN A 155 3.02 4.23 -24.14
CA ASN A 155 4.32 3.52 -24.18
C ASN A 155 5.58 4.42 -24.10
N VAL A 156 5.49 5.61 -23.53
CA VAL A 156 6.55 6.59 -23.34
C VAL A 156 7.31 6.23 -22.05
N ASN A 157 8.28 5.32 -22.20
CA ASN A 157 9.07 4.76 -21.10
C ASN A 157 10.18 5.70 -20.57
N SER A 158 9.96 7.01 -20.53
CA SER A 158 10.89 7.96 -19.91
C SER A 158 10.11 8.99 -19.12
N VAL A 159 10.29 8.98 -17.79
CA VAL A 159 9.79 10.03 -16.92
C VAL A 159 10.66 11.25 -17.14
N ASP A 160 10.06 12.31 -17.67
CA ASP A 160 10.76 13.57 -17.84
C ASP A 160 10.95 14.24 -16.47
N VAL A 161 12.17 14.69 -16.18
CA VAL A 161 12.46 15.51 -14.99
C VAL A 161 11.55 16.74 -14.96
N GLU A 162 11.19 17.27 -16.14
CA GLU A 162 10.26 18.38 -16.28
C GLU A 162 8.87 18.08 -15.67
N GLN A 163 8.35 16.86 -15.85
CA GLN A 163 7.06 16.46 -15.27
C GLN A 163 7.12 16.32 -13.75
N TYR A 164 8.23 15.80 -13.22
CA TYR A 164 8.44 15.75 -11.79
C TYR A 164 8.47 17.16 -11.19
N VAL A 165 9.13 18.12 -11.87
CA VAL A 165 9.17 19.52 -11.45
C VAL A 165 7.79 20.18 -11.54
N GLU A 166 7.04 19.96 -12.62
CA GLU A 166 5.66 20.44 -12.77
C GLU A 166 4.77 19.92 -11.62
N TRP A 167 4.82 18.62 -11.33
CA TRP A 167 4.09 18.02 -10.22
C TRP A 167 4.50 18.64 -8.88
N ALA A 168 5.81 18.71 -8.61
CA ALA A 168 6.36 19.23 -7.36
C ALA A 168 5.93 20.68 -7.11
N ALA A 169 5.83 21.50 -8.16
CA ALA A 169 5.38 22.89 -8.08
C ALA A 169 3.92 23.03 -7.63
N THR A 170 3.08 22.01 -7.79
CA THR A 170 1.67 22.04 -7.38
C THR A 170 1.44 21.63 -5.92
N LEU A 171 2.43 21.02 -5.27
CA LEU A 171 2.30 20.50 -3.91
C LEU A 171 1.90 21.55 -2.86
N PRO A 172 2.37 22.82 -2.90
CA PRO A 172 1.91 23.83 -1.94
C PRO A 172 0.41 24.10 -1.98
N GLN A 173 -0.24 23.89 -3.14
CA GLN A 173 -1.67 24.11 -3.33
C GLN A 173 -2.49 22.84 -3.02
N ALA A 174 -1.91 21.67 -3.27
CA ALA A 174 -2.57 20.38 -3.10
C ALA A 174 -1.66 19.35 -2.41
N PRO A 175 -1.32 19.53 -1.13
CA PRO A 175 -0.49 18.57 -0.41
C PRO A 175 -1.30 17.31 -0.06
N ALA A 176 -0.61 16.18 0.07
CA ALA A 176 -1.15 14.94 0.61
C ALA A 176 -0.48 14.55 1.93
N LEU A 177 -1.20 13.73 2.69
CA LEU A 177 -0.68 13.10 3.91
C LEU A 177 0.27 11.97 3.54
N ILE A 178 1.58 12.19 3.67
CA ILE A 178 2.62 11.24 3.25
C ILE A 178 3.04 10.29 4.37
N LYS A 179 2.92 10.73 5.63
CA LYS A 179 3.19 9.92 6.83
C LYS A 179 2.21 10.31 7.92
N GLN A 180 1.69 9.33 8.64
CA GLN A 180 0.75 9.54 9.72
C GLN A 180 1.05 8.62 10.90
N GLU A 181 0.86 9.17 12.09
CA GLU A 181 0.78 8.46 13.36
C GLU A 181 -0.69 8.45 13.77
N MET A 182 -1.23 7.24 13.93
CA MET A 182 -2.65 7.01 14.12
C MET A 182 -2.97 6.79 15.59
N ALA A 183 -4.13 7.29 16.01
CA ALA A 183 -4.71 7.01 17.32
C ALA A 183 -6.14 6.44 17.16
N PRO A 184 -6.63 5.63 18.11
CA PRO A 184 -7.96 5.02 18.01
C PRO A 184 -9.06 6.09 17.90
N ILE A 185 -10.03 5.88 17.01
CA ILE A 185 -11.12 6.84 16.80
C ILE A 185 -11.98 7.05 18.04
N SER A 186 -12.04 6.06 18.93
CA SER A 186 -12.72 6.12 20.24
C SER A 186 -12.15 7.18 21.19
N GLU A 187 -10.92 7.64 20.99
CA GLU A 187 -10.35 8.75 21.76
C GLU A 187 -10.98 10.11 21.41
N LEU A 188 -11.62 10.22 20.23
CA LEU A 188 -12.29 11.45 19.81
C LEU A 188 -13.61 11.69 20.53
N ILE A 189 -14.16 10.70 21.25
CA ILE A 189 -15.44 10.83 21.93
C ILE A 189 -15.36 11.88 23.05
N PRO A 190 -16.09 13.00 22.95
CA PRO A 190 -16.06 14.04 23.97
C PRO A 190 -16.67 13.55 25.29
N LEU A 191 -16.15 14.06 26.41
CA LEU A 191 -16.68 13.68 27.74
C LEU A 191 -18.04 14.32 28.05
N ASN A 192 -18.44 15.35 27.31
CA ASN A 192 -19.66 16.14 27.53
C ASN A 192 -20.90 15.60 26.80
N ILE A 193 -20.79 14.52 26.03
CA ILE A 193 -21.96 13.86 25.43
C ILE A 193 -22.58 12.83 26.38
N PRO A 194 -23.89 12.53 26.25
CA PRO A 194 -24.54 11.46 27.01
C PRO A 194 -23.85 10.11 26.79
N ASP A 195 -23.71 9.34 27.87
CA ASP A 195 -23.14 7.98 27.86
C ASP A 195 -21.74 7.88 27.21
N SER A 196 -20.97 8.97 27.19
CA SER A 196 -19.66 9.07 26.53
C SER A 196 -18.71 7.91 26.86
N ARG A 197 -18.65 7.50 28.13
CA ARG A 197 -17.82 6.38 28.59
C ARG A 197 -18.28 5.04 28.01
N LEU A 198 -19.60 4.80 27.96
CA LEU A 198 -20.15 3.56 27.42
C LEU A 198 -19.94 3.51 25.90
N LYS A 199 -20.24 4.62 25.20
CA LYS A 199 -20.01 4.75 23.76
C LYS A 199 -18.54 4.52 23.40
N LYS A 200 -17.60 4.99 24.24
CA LYS A 200 -16.17 4.71 24.06
C LYS A 200 -15.84 3.23 24.13
N VAL A 201 -16.27 2.55 25.19
CA VAL A 201 -16.04 1.11 25.34
C VAL A 201 -16.69 0.32 24.21
N ASN A 202 -17.90 0.70 23.80
CA ASN A 202 -18.61 0.08 22.69
C ASN A 202 -17.91 0.31 21.35
N LEU A 203 -17.36 1.50 21.10
CA LEU A 203 -16.64 1.81 19.88
C LEU A 203 -15.28 1.10 19.84
N ASP A 204 -14.57 1.00 20.96
CA ASP A 204 -13.36 0.17 21.09
C ASP A 204 -13.67 -1.29 20.72
N ARG A 205 -14.75 -1.84 21.28
CA ARG A 205 -15.23 -3.18 20.95
C ARG A 205 -15.63 -3.32 19.47
N ALA A 206 -16.32 -2.31 18.93
CA ALA A 206 -16.73 -2.31 17.53
C ALA A 206 -15.53 -2.36 16.59
N VAL A 207 -14.47 -1.61 16.89
CA VAL A 207 -13.23 -1.63 16.10
C VAL A 207 -12.58 -3.01 16.14
N GLU A 208 -12.52 -3.65 17.31
CA GLU A 208 -12.02 -5.03 17.43
C GLU A 208 -12.84 -6.01 16.59
N ASP A 209 -14.17 -5.94 16.70
CA ASP A 209 -15.09 -6.80 15.95
C ASP A 209 -15.00 -6.52 14.44
N TYR A 210 -14.88 -5.27 14.02
CA TYR A 210 -14.76 -4.85 12.63
C TYR A 210 -13.47 -5.36 12.00
N VAL A 211 -12.32 -5.17 12.66
CA VAL A 211 -11.03 -5.69 12.19
C VAL A 211 -11.03 -7.22 12.12
N ALA A 212 -11.71 -7.89 13.06
CA ALA A 212 -11.87 -9.34 13.00
C ALA A 212 -12.80 -9.78 11.86
N GLU A 213 -13.85 -9.02 11.55
CA GLU A 213 -14.80 -9.31 10.48
C GLU A 213 -14.14 -9.22 9.10
N TYR A 214 -13.38 -8.15 8.85
CA TYR A 214 -12.72 -7.88 7.56
C TYR A 214 -11.25 -8.30 7.55
N SER A 215 -10.91 -9.38 8.27
CA SER A 215 -9.55 -9.90 8.32
C SER A 215 -9.24 -10.85 7.16
N VAL A 216 -8.06 -10.69 6.57
CA VAL A 216 -7.50 -11.58 5.52
C VAL A 216 -7.44 -13.04 5.97
N CYS A 217 -7.44 -13.31 7.28
CA CYS A 217 -7.42 -14.67 7.83
C CYS A 217 -8.60 -15.54 7.39
N LYS A 218 -9.72 -14.94 6.97
CA LYS A 218 -10.92 -15.63 6.49
C LYS A 218 -10.78 -16.12 5.05
N CYS A 219 -9.83 -15.56 4.31
CA CYS A 219 -9.54 -15.95 2.95
C CYS A 219 -8.78 -17.28 2.91
N LYS A 220 -8.95 -18.03 1.81
CA LYS A 220 -8.14 -19.21 1.52
C LYS A 220 -6.74 -18.77 1.07
N PRO A 221 -5.68 -19.56 1.37
CA PRO A 221 -4.33 -19.22 0.97
C PRO A 221 -4.15 -19.40 -0.54
N CYS A 222 -3.37 -18.51 -1.16
CA CYS A 222 -2.97 -18.61 -2.56
C CYS A 222 -1.94 -19.72 -2.76
N LEU A 223 -1.83 -20.23 -3.98
CA LEU A 223 -0.85 -21.26 -4.33
C LEU A 223 0.54 -20.65 -4.59
N HIS A 224 1.56 -21.51 -4.58
CA HIS A 224 2.94 -21.19 -4.98
C HIS A 224 3.56 -19.93 -4.33
N GLY A 225 3.26 -19.73 -3.05
CA GLY A 225 3.78 -18.61 -2.28
C GLY A 225 3.13 -17.26 -2.62
N GLY A 226 1.98 -17.26 -3.32
CA GLY A 226 1.17 -16.07 -3.51
C GLY A 226 0.70 -15.49 -2.18
N THR A 227 0.58 -14.16 -2.11
CA THR A 227 0.12 -13.44 -0.93
C THR A 227 -1.35 -13.12 -1.08
N VAL A 228 -2.17 -13.51 -0.11
CA VAL A 228 -3.59 -13.16 -0.08
C VAL A 228 -3.75 -11.70 0.34
N ILE A 229 -4.59 -10.97 -0.38
CA ILE A 229 -4.99 -9.60 -0.04
C ILE A 229 -6.52 -9.51 -0.04
N LEU A 230 -7.10 -8.66 0.80
CA LEU A 230 -8.53 -8.40 0.84
C LEU A 230 -8.78 -7.01 0.27
N ILE A 231 -9.50 -6.93 -0.85
CA ILE A 231 -9.85 -5.68 -1.53
C ILE A 231 -11.38 -5.64 -1.63
N GLU A 232 -12.01 -4.64 -1.02
CA GLU A 232 -13.48 -4.45 -1.08
C GLU A 232 -14.29 -5.71 -0.68
N GLY A 233 -13.79 -6.46 0.30
CA GLY A 233 -14.43 -7.71 0.76
C GLY A 233 -14.20 -8.92 -0.15
N LYS A 234 -13.44 -8.79 -1.24
CA LYS A 234 -13.01 -9.91 -2.10
C LYS A 234 -11.58 -10.32 -1.79
N CYS A 235 -11.36 -11.62 -1.68
CA CYS A 235 -10.04 -12.21 -1.49
C CYS A 235 -9.35 -12.31 -2.85
N GLU A 236 -8.26 -11.57 -3.02
CA GLU A 236 -7.45 -11.55 -4.24
C GLU A 236 -6.05 -12.13 -3.95
N CYS A 237 -5.40 -12.66 -4.98
CA CYS A 237 -4.08 -13.27 -4.86
C CYS A 237 -3.00 -12.45 -5.58
N ALA A 238 -2.06 -11.91 -4.80
CA ALA A 238 -0.84 -11.30 -5.32
C ALA A 238 0.20 -12.41 -5.61
N CYS A 239 0.34 -12.76 -6.89
CA CYS A 239 1.22 -13.86 -7.31
C CYS A 239 2.71 -13.51 -7.30
N THR A 240 3.52 -14.54 -7.10
CA THR A 240 4.96 -14.43 -7.35
C THR A 240 5.22 -14.31 -8.87
N PRO A 241 6.35 -13.74 -9.32
CA PRO A 241 6.60 -13.48 -10.75
C PRO A 241 6.56 -14.72 -11.67
N PHE A 242 6.64 -15.92 -11.10
CA PHE A 242 6.67 -17.19 -11.83
C PHE A 242 5.28 -17.81 -12.03
N TYR A 243 4.23 -17.22 -11.46
CA TYR A 243 2.88 -17.75 -11.49
C TYR A 243 1.86 -16.65 -11.84
N LYS A 244 0.75 -17.06 -12.43
CA LYS A 244 -0.41 -16.26 -12.82
C LYS A 244 -1.69 -17.07 -12.60
N GLY A 245 -2.84 -16.47 -12.86
CA GLY A 245 -4.15 -17.08 -12.59
C GLY A 245 -4.75 -16.52 -11.30
N GLU A 246 -6.01 -16.87 -11.05
CA GLU A 246 -6.82 -16.30 -9.96
C GLU A 246 -6.27 -16.68 -8.57
N ALA A 247 -5.66 -17.87 -8.45
CA ALA A 247 -5.07 -18.38 -7.23
C ALA A 247 -3.55 -18.63 -7.36
N CYS A 248 -2.91 -18.05 -8.38
CA CYS A 248 -1.50 -18.29 -8.74
C CYS A 248 -1.18 -19.74 -9.13
N GLU A 249 -2.13 -20.40 -9.78
CA GLU A 249 -2.08 -21.81 -10.17
C GLU A 249 -1.31 -22.07 -11.47
N ILE A 250 -1.21 -21.06 -12.35
CA ILE A 250 -0.67 -21.22 -13.71
C ILE A 250 0.78 -20.75 -13.73
N PRO A 251 1.77 -21.58 -14.11
CA PRO A 251 3.14 -21.11 -14.26
C PRO A 251 3.27 -20.15 -15.47
N THR A 252 4.07 -19.10 -15.33
CA THR A 252 4.35 -18.15 -16.41
C THR A 252 5.40 -18.67 -17.40
N SER A 253 6.13 -19.73 -17.05
CA SER A 253 7.16 -20.33 -17.91
C SER A 253 7.61 -21.73 -17.46
N ASP A 254 8.39 -22.40 -18.32
CA ASP A 254 8.93 -23.74 -18.05
C ASP A 254 10.06 -23.77 -17.00
N LEU A 255 10.70 -22.63 -16.73
CA LEU A 255 11.71 -22.50 -15.68
C LEU A 255 11.01 -22.39 -14.33
N ARG A 256 10.80 -23.54 -13.69
CA ARG A 256 10.19 -23.65 -12.37
C ARG A 256 11.27 -23.56 -11.29
N PRO A 257 11.21 -22.61 -10.34
CA PRO A 257 11.89 -22.80 -9.08
C PRO A 257 11.31 -24.06 -8.42
N ALA A 258 12.15 -25.03 -8.08
CA ALA A 258 11.69 -26.28 -7.44
C ALA A 258 10.96 -26.02 -6.12
N ASP A 259 11.32 -24.93 -5.42
CA ASP A 259 10.81 -24.58 -4.09
C ASP A 259 10.51 -23.08 -3.99
N THR A 260 9.29 -22.64 -4.34
CA THR A 260 8.83 -21.30 -3.96
C THR A 260 8.54 -21.27 -2.47
N ALA A 261 9.18 -20.35 -1.75
CA ALA A 261 8.98 -20.20 -0.32
C ALA A 261 7.54 -19.86 0.02
N ILE A 262 6.93 -20.64 0.92
CA ILE A 262 5.56 -20.42 1.41
C ILE A 262 5.68 -19.75 2.77
N HIS A 263 5.42 -18.45 2.83
CA HIS A 263 5.42 -17.73 4.09
C HIS A 263 4.18 -18.09 4.90
N GLY A 264 4.38 -18.35 6.19
CA GLY A 264 3.29 -18.66 7.10
C GLY A 264 2.41 -17.44 7.33
N SER A 265 1.09 -17.65 7.34
CA SER A 265 0.13 -16.64 7.76
C SER A 265 -0.83 -17.17 8.82
N TRP A 266 -1.32 -16.26 9.64
CA TRP A 266 -2.16 -16.57 10.79
C TRP A 266 -3.55 -17.02 10.36
N SER A 267 -4.04 -18.08 11.00
CA SER A 267 -5.47 -18.36 11.04
C SER A 267 -6.21 -17.23 11.73
N CYS A 268 -7.53 -17.19 11.55
CA CYS A 268 -8.35 -16.34 12.37
C CYS A 268 -8.16 -16.68 13.85
N TRP A 269 -8.32 -15.65 14.68
CA TRP A 269 -8.40 -15.82 16.11
C TRP A 269 -9.57 -16.73 16.47
N SER A 270 -9.37 -17.58 17.48
CA SER A 270 -10.46 -18.28 18.13
C SER A 270 -11.40 -17.29 18.80
N ASN A 271 -12.60 -17.75 19.11
CA ASN A 271 -13.45 -17.04 20.07
C ASN A 271 -12.68 -16.85 21.39
N TRP A 272 -12.99 -15.76 22.09
CA TRP A 272 -12.53 -15.54 23.45
C TRP A 272 -12.98 -16.69 24.35
N SER A 273 -12.11 -17.13 25.25
CA SER A 273 -12.47 -18.08 26.31
C SER A 273 -13.54 -17.50 27.23
N THR A 274 -14.18 -18.37 28.01
CA THR A 274 -15.01 -17.92 29.13
C THR A 274 -14.20 -17.02 30.07
N CYS A 275 -14.87 -16.01 30.62
CA CYS A 275 -14.23 -15.10 31.56
C CYS A 275 -13.93 -15.85 32.85
N GLN A 276 -12.64 -15.92 33.22
CA GLN A 276 -12.18 -16.53 34.46
C GLN A 276 -11.42 -15.47 35.25
N GLN A 277 -11.92 -15.11 36.43
CA GLN A 277 -11.30 -14.12 37.33
C GLN A 277 -10.96 -12.78 36.62
N GLY A 278 -11.86 -12.28 35.76
CA GLY A 278 -11.66 -11.03 35.03
C GLY A 278 -10.61 -11.11 33.90
N ARG A 279 -10.28 -12.32 33.48
CA ARG A 279 -9.33 -12.60 32.40
C ARG A 279 -9.95 -13.55 31.39
N ARG A 280 -9.62 -13.34 30.13
CA ARG A 280 -9.97 -14.19 29.01
C ARG A 280 -8.77 -14.32 28.09
N GLN A 281 -8.77 -15.32 27.22
CA GLN A 281 -7.72 -15.50 26.23
C GLN A 281 -8.29 -15.99 24.91
N ARG A 282 -7.62 -15.66 23.81
CA ARG A 282 -7.88 -16.23 22.49
C ARG A 282 -6.57 -16.69 21.86
N THR A 283 -6.68 -17.63 20.92
CA THR A 283 -5.50 -18.24 20.28
C THR A 283 -5.65 -18.26 18.77
N ARG A 284 -4.54 -18.30 18.05
CA ARG A 284 -4.48 -18.46 16.60
C ARG A 284 -3.32 -19.39 16.23
N LYS A 285 -3.38 -19.98 15.05
CA LYS A 285 -2.37 -20.93 14.55
C LYS A 285 -1.69 -20.37 13.31
N CYS A 286 -0.41 -20.64 13.14
CA CYS A 286 0.34 -20.24 11.94
C CYS A 286 0.16 -21.31 10.86
N ASN A 287 -1.04 -21.39 10.29
CA ASN A 287 -1.41 -22.46 9.37
C ASN A 287 -2.31 -22.03 8.21
N ASN A 288 -2.46 -20.73 7.93
CA ASN A 288 -3.28 -20.24 6.82
C ASN A 288 -2.53 -19.27 5.88
N PRO A 289 -1.47 -19.71 5.15
CA PRO A 289 -0.97 -21.09 5.08
C PRO A 289 0.08 -21.40 6.15
N ALA A 290 0.41 -22.69 6.31
CA ALA A 290 1.56 -23.08 7.12
C ALA A 290 2.88 -22.73 6.40
N PRO A 291 3.92 -22.30 7.13
CA PRO A 291 5.20 -21.99 6.50
C PRO A 291 5.83 -23.25 5.90
N GLY A 292 6.34 -23.14 4.67
CA GLY A 292 6.97 -24.22 3.93
C GLY A 292 8.12 -23.72 3.06
N TYR A 293 9.00 -24.62 2.62
CA TYR A 293 10.09 -24.32 1.68
C TYR A 293 10.94 -23.09 2.05
N ARG A 294 11.62 -23.12 3.20
CA ARG A 294 12.38 -21.97 3.75
C ARG A 294 11.56 -20.69 3.95
N GLY A 295 10.23 -20.79 3.92
CA GLY A 295 9.34 -19.68 4.21
C GLY A 295 9.44 -19.22 5.67
N ARG A 296 9.12 -17.94 5.89
CA ARG A 296 9.16 -17.34 7.22
C ARG A 296 7.96 -17.80 8.04
N SER A 297 8.16 -18.00 9.34
CA SER A 297 7.06 -18.23 10.29
C SER A 297 6.26 -16.94 10.50
N CYS A 298 5.03 -17.09 11.01
CA CYS A 298 4.14 -15.96 11.26
C CYS A 298 4.71 -15.04 12.35
N PRO A 299 4.81 -13.73 12.11
CA PRO A 299 5.28 -12.78 13.11
C PRO A 299 4.21 -12.54 14.19
N GLY A 300 4.66 -12.42 15.45
CA GLY A 300 3.80 -12.09 16.59
C GLY A 300 3.37 -13.29 17.44
N ALA A 301 2.52 -13.03 18.44
CA ALA A 301 2.07 -14.05 19.38
C ALA A 301 0.93 -14.91 18.82
N ASN A 302 0.88 -16.18 19.23
CA ASN A 302 -0.20 -17.12 18.95
C ASN A 302 -1.30 -17.11 20.04
N LEU A 303 -1.07 -16.43 21.16
CA LEU A 303 -1.98 -16.31 22.29
C LEU A 303 -2.09 -14.84 22.68
N GLU A 304 -3.33 -14.40 22.90
CA GLU A 304 -3.63 -13.04 23.32
C GLU A 304 -4.44 -13.08 24.62
N PRO A 305 -3.91 -12.51 25.71
CA PRO A 305 -4.67 -12.29 26.93
C PRO A 305 -5.55 -11.05 26.78
N GLY A 306 -6.76 -11.09 27.32
CA GLY A 306 -7.70 -9.98 27.37
C GLY A 306 -8.37 -9.87 28.73
N HIS A 307 -8.92 -8.69 28.99
CA HIS A 307 -9.73 -8.45 30.19
C HIS A 307 -11.22 -8.58 29.87
N CYS A 308 -11.94 -9.00 30.90
CA CYS A 308 -13.38 -9.06 31.06
C CYS A 308 -13.62 -8.88 32.58
#